data_AF-A0A248JQE3-F1
#
_entry.id   AF-A0A248JQE3-F1
#
_cell.length_a   1.000
_cell.length_b   1.000
_cell.length_c   1.000
_cell.angle_alpha   90.00
_cell.angle_beta   90.00
_cell.angle_gamma   90.00
#
_symmetry.space_group_name_H-M   'P 1'
#
loop_
_entity.id
_entity.type
_entity.pdbx_description
1 polymer ?
#
loop_
_entity_poly.entity_id
_entity_poly.type
_entity_poly.pdbx_seq_one_letter_code
_entity_poly.pdbx_strand_id
1 'polypeptide(L)'
;MLSHKFKVGQNAFMRPAVAEKRPASTPVSITRLLPVEGGEPLYRIRVDLGGQERVVRESQLNAAGTVGASERPPAAMTPMPIIKEAHSKAGRKKS
;
A
#
# COMPACT_ATOMS: atom_id res chain seq x y z
N MET A 1 -18.00 14.16 17.43
CA MET A 1 -18.08 12.68 17.44
C MET A 1 -16.87 12.17 16.71
N LEU A 2 -16.01 11.37 17.34
CA LEU A 2 -14.88 10.76 16.63
C LEU A 2 -15.43 9.67 15.71
N SER A 3 -15.49 9.99 14.42
CA SER A 3 -15.97 9.08 13.39
C SER A 3 -14.93 7.99 13.16
N HIS A 4 -15.28 6.74 13.46
CA HIS A 4 -14.45 5.60 13.11
C HIS A 4 -14.40 5.47 11.58
N LYS A 5 -13.21 5.38 10.98
CA LYS A 5 -13.08 5.13 9.54
C LYS A 5 -13.47 3.70 9.16
N PHE A 6 -13.29 2.75 10.09
CA PHE A 6 -13.53 1.35 9.84
C PHE A 6 -14.74 0.80 10.61
N LYS A 7 -15.34 -0.28 10.10
CA LYS A 7 -16.51 -0.94 10.70
C LYS A 7 -16.17 -2.33 11.24
N VAL A 8 -16.91 -2.78 12.25
CA VAL A 8 -16.84 -4.18 12.70
C VAL A 8 -17.29 -5.10 11.57
N GLY A 9 -16.55 -6.19 11.37
CA GLY A 9 -16.74 -7.14 10.27
C GLY A 9 -16.07 -6.73 8.96
N GLN A 10 -15.39 -5.57 8.91
CA GLN A 10 -14.64 -5.17 7.72
C GLN A 10 -13.25 -5.82 7.69
N ASN A 11 -12.83 -6.21 6.50
CA ASN A 11 -11.48 -6.70 6.24
C ASN A 11 -10.55 -5.50 6.00
N ALA A 12 -9.42 -5.49 6.70
CA ALA A 12 -8.36 -4.52 6.58
C ALA A 12 -7.02 -5.23 6.46
N PHE A 13 -5.96 -4.48 6.18
CA PHE A 13 -4.60 -4.98 6.20
C PHE A 13 -3.81 -4.26 7.30
N MET A 14 -3.03 -5.02 8.06
CA MET A 14 -2.18 -4.44 9.09
C MET A 14 -0.89 -3.91 8.45
N ARG A 15 -0.56 -2.63 8.71
CA ARG A 15 0.70 -2.04 8.28
C ARG A 15 1.82 -2.52 9.21
N PRO A 16 2.93 -3.08 8.69
CA PRO A 16 4.02 -3.53 9.52
C PRO A 16 4.74 -2.30 10.06
N ALA A 17 5.06 -2.31 11.35
CA ALA A 17 6.01 -1.35 11.89
C ALA A 17 7.37 -1.57 11.21
N VAL A 18 8.15 -0.51 10.99
CA VAL A 18 9.49 -0.58 10.35
C VAL A 18 10.42 -1.59 11.04
N ALA A 19 10.15 -1.94 12.31
CA ALA A 19 10.89 -2.92 13.10
C ALA A 19 10.34 -4.37 13.03
N GLU A 20 9.13 -4.61 12.49
CA GLU A 20 8.56 -5.95 12.38
C GLU A 20 8.79 -6.54 10.99
N LYS A 21 9.55 -7.65 10.92
CA LYS A 21 9.77 -8.48 9.71
C LYS A 21 8.49 -9.21 9.20
N ARG A 22 7.29 -8.69 9.47
CA ARG A 22 6.05 -9.30 8.98
C ARG A 22 5.67 -8.75 7.61
N PRO A 23 5.08 -9.60 6.74
CA PRO A 23 4.60 -9.16 5.44
C PRO A 23 3.53 -8.08 5.61
N ALA A 24 3.68 -7.00 4.85
CA ALA A 24 2.93 -5.76 5.01
C ALA A 24 1.42 -5.83 4.70
N SER A 25 0.94 -6.99 4.28
CA SER A 25 -0.43 -7.22 3.83
C SER A 25 -1.05 -8.44 4.50
N THR A 26 -0.82 -8.61 5.80
CA THR A 26 -1.56 -9.63 6.54
C THR A 26 -3.04 -9.23 6.58
N PRO A 27 -3.96 -10.04 6.00
CA PRO A 27 -5.39 -9.77 6.08
C PRO A 27 -5.85 -9.93 7.53
N VAL A 28 -6.64 -8.97 7.98
CA VAL A 28 -7.20 -8.96 9.33
C VAL A 28 -8.66 -8.51 9.29
N SER A 29 -9.46 -9.09 10.19
CA SER A 29 -10.88 -8.78 10.31
C SER A 29 -11.13 -7.95 11.56
N ILE A 30 -11.83 -6.82 11.45
CA ILE A 30 -12.13 -5.96 12.60
C ILE A 30 -13.24 -6.62 13.43
N THR A 31 -12.92 -7.04 14.65
CA THR A 31 -13.87 -7.68 15.56
C THR A 31 -14.54 -6.70 16.51
N ARG A 32 -13.91 -5.55 16.81
CA ARG A 32 -14.50 -4.58 17.73
C ARG A 32 -13.96 -3.17 17.53
N LEU A 33 -14.82 -2.16 17.66
CA LEU A 33 -14.41 -0.76 17.78
C LEU A 33 -14.16 -0.44 19.25
N LEU A 34 -13.00 0.12 19.57
CA LEU A 34 -12.67 0.59 20.91
C LEU A 34 -12.82 2.11 20.99
N PRO A 35 -13.05 2.65 22.21
CA PRO A 35 -12.98 4.08 22.43
C PRO A 35 -11.60 4.63 22.08
N VAL A 36 -11.56 5.94 21.81
CA VAL A 36 -10.37 6.67 21.41
C VAL A 36 -9.45 6.83 22.62
N GLU A 37 -8.22 6.34 22.52
CA GLU A 37 -7.20 6.44 23.57
C GLU A 37 -6.02 7.23 23.02
N GLY A 38 -5.65 8.33 23.68
CA GLY A 38 -4.58 9.22 23.20
C GLY A 38 -4.89 9.99 21.92
N GLY A 39 -6.17 10.17 21.59
CA GLY A 39 -6.61 10.95 20.41
C GLY A 39 -6.77 10.13 19.12
N GLU A 40 -6.47 8.83 19.13
CA GLU A 40 -6.66 7.94 17.99
C GLU A 40 -7.71 6.85 18.30
N PRO A 41 -8.65 6.54 17.37
CA PRO A 41 -9.57 5.43 17.57
C PRO A 41 -8.82 4.09 17.49
N LEU A 42 -9.14 3.20 18.43
CA LEU A 42 -8.57 1.86 18.49
C LEU A 42 -9.55 0.84 17.94
N TYR A 43 -8.99 -0.23 17.40
CA TYR A 43 -9.72 -1.30 16.76
C TYR A 43 -9.15 -2.63 17.23
N ARG A 44 -10.05 -3.55 17.59
CA ARG A 44 -9.69 -4.94 17.84
C ARG A 44 -9.81 -5.67 16.53
N ILE A 45 -8.71 -6.30 16.13
CA ILE A 45 -8.61 -7.07 14.89
C ILE A 45 -8.29 -8.52 15.22
N ARG A 46 -8.77 -9.42 14.37
CA ARG A 46 -8.41 -10.83 14.37
C ARG A 46 -7.55 -11.12 13.14
N VAL A 47 -6.38 -11.69 13.36
CA VAL A 47 -5.44 -12.07 12.30
C VAL A 47 -5.84 -13.42 11.74
N ASP A 48 -6.19 -13.50 10.46
CA ASP A 48 -6.63 -14.75 9.82
C ASP A 48 -5.51 -15.81 9.76
N LEU A 49 -4.25 -15.38 9.58
CA LEU A 49 -3.09 -16.29 9.51
C LEU A 49 -2.74 -17.00 10.81
N GLY A 50 -3.20 -16.51 11.97
CA GLY A 50 -2.82 -17.06 13.28
C GLY A 50 -3.95 -17.13 14.31
N GLY A 51 -5.16 -16.69 13.95
CA GLY A 51 -6.31 -16.62 14.84
C GLY A 51 -6.17 -15.65 16.02
N GLN A 52 -5.04 -14.93 16.13
CA GLN A 52 -4.76 -14.05 17.25
C GLN A 52 -5.56 -12.75 17.14
N GLU A 53 -6.14 -12.34 18.27
CA GLU A 53 -6.74 -11.01 18.39
C GLU A 53 -5.70 -10.00 18.90
N ARG A 54 -5.67 -8.81 18.30
CA ARG A 54 -4.81 -7.72 18.74
C ARG A 54 -5.57 -6.39 18.69
N VAL A 55 -5.20 -5.47 19.57
CA VAL A 55 -5.67 -4.09 19.53
C VAL A 55 -4.66 -3.26 18.75
N VAL A 56 -5.13 -2.53 17.75
CA VAL A 56 -4.33 -1.65 16.90
C VAL A 56 -5.01 -0.29 16.74
N ARG A 57 -4.23 0.72 16.38
CA ARG A 57 -4.75 2.07 16.10
C ARG A 57 -5.18 2.20 14.65
N GLU A 58 -6.00 3.19 14.35
CA GLU A 58 -6.38 3.52 12.96
C GLU A 58 -5.16 3.65 12.04
N SER A 59 -4.13 4.34 12.51
CA SER A 59 -2.89 4.62 11.77
C SER A 59 -2.08 3.36 11.42
N GLN A 60 -2.36 2.23 12.07
CA GLN A 60 -1.72 0.94 11.82
C GLN A 60 -2.54 0.03 10.90
N LEU A 61 -3.74 0.47 10.48
CA LEU A 61 -4.61 -0.25 9.56
C LEU A 61 -4.68 0.45 8.21
N ASN A 62 -4.64 -0.34 7.13
CA ASN A 62 -4.93 0.10 5.78
C ASN A 62 -6.25 -0.50 5.31
N ALA A 63 -7.08 0.32 4.67
CA ALA A 63 -8.28 -0.17 4.01
C ALA A 63 -7.89 -1.06 2.83
N ALA A 64 -8.63 -2.15 2.64
CA ALA A 64 -8.37 -3.11 1.56
C ALA A 64 -8.43 -2.50 0.14
N GLY A 65 -9.00 -1.30 -0.01
CA GLY A 65 -9.08 -0.55 -1.27
C GLY A 65 -8.07 0.58 -1.44
N THR A 66 -7.18 0.84 -0.48
CA THR A 66 -6.16 1.91 -0.58
C THR A 66 -4.77 1.32 -0.83
N VAL A 67 -4.66 0.43 -1.81
CA VAL A 67 -3.39 0.25 -2.50
C VAL A 67 -3.16 1.52 -3.33
N GLY A 68 -2.23 2.38 -2.93
CA GLY A 68 -1.73 3.45 -3.82
C GLY A 68 -2.03 4.91 -3.45
N ALA A 69 -1.77 5.35 -2.22
CA ALA A 69 -1.50 6.78 -1.95
C ALA A 69 -0.05 7.02 -1.49
N SER A 70 0.85 6.09 -1.81
CA SER A 70 2.30 6.29 -1.78
C SER A 70 2.98 5.80 -3.07
N GLU A 71 2.22 5.59 -4.14
CA GLU A 71 2.77 5.81 -5.47
C GLU A 71 2.89 7.32 -5.62
N ARG A 72 4.10 7.84 -5.36
CA ARG A 72 4.54 9.00 -6.11
C ARG A 72 4.27 8.66 -7.58
N PRO A 73 3.52 9.47 -8.33
CA PRO A 73 3.43 9.24 -9.77
C PRO A 73 4.86 9.30 -10.32
N PRO A 74 5.35 8.32 -11.09
CA PRO A 74 6.52 8.52 -11.94
C PRO A 74 6.11 9.38 -13.14
N ALA A 75 5.57 10.57 -12.88
CA ALA A 75 5.19 11.55 -13.89
C ALA A 75 6.23 12.67 -13.93
N ALA A 76 7.47 12.28 -14.22
CA ALA A 76 8.46 13.14 -14.87
C ALA A 76 9.37 12.24 -15.70
N MET A 77 8.74 11.45 -16.58
CA MET A 77 9.40 10.80 -17.70
C MET A 77 9.75 11.91 -18.69
N THR A 78 10.89 12.56 -18.49
CA THR A 78 11.50 13.40 -19.54
C THR A 78 11.67 12.47 -20.74
N PRO A 79 11.03 12.74 -21.91
CA PRO A 79 11.32 11.94 -23.08
C PRO A 79 12.80 12.15 -23.41
N MET A 80 13.61 11.10 -23.28
CA MET A 80 14.94 11.10 -23.89
C MET A 80 14.74 11.35 -25.39
N PRO A 81 15.44 12.34 -25.99
CA PRO A 81 15.42 12.46 -27.42
C PRO A 81 15.98 11.16 -28.00
N ILE A 82 15.15 10.46 -28.78
CA ILE A 82 15.60 9.39 -29.66
C ILE A 82 16.59 10.04 -30.62
N ILE A 83 17.88 9.89 -30.33
CA ILE A 83 18.93 10.13 -31.30
C ILE A 83 18.67 9.09 -32.39
N LYS A 84 18.15 9.53 -33.53
CA LYS A 84 18.03 8.68 -34.71
C LYS A 84 19.44 8.28 -35.11
N GLU A 85 19.86 7.10 -34.68
CA GLU A 85 21.04 6.42 -35.18
C GLU A 85 20.77 6.05 -36.65
N ALA A 86 21.14 6.98 -37.53
CA ALA A 86 21.18 6.74 -38.97
C ALA A 86 22.37 5.84 -39.27
N HIS A 87 22.15 4.52 -39.25
CA HIS A 87 23.00 3.58 -39.94
C HIS A 87 22.99 3.91 -41.45
N SER A 88 24.00 4.65 -41.92
CA SER A 88 24.30 4.73 -43.34
C SER A 88 25.03 3.44 -43.74
N LYS A 89 24.28 2.50 -44.33
CA LYS A 89 24.81 1.26 -44.92
C LYS A 89 25.77 1.60 -46.06
N ALA A 90 26.98 1.05 -45.99
CA ALA A 90 27.86 0.82 -47.14
C ALA A 90 27.17 -0.09 -48.18
N GLY A 91 27.33 0.17 -49.48
CA GLY A 91 26.72 -0.67 -50.52
C GLY A 91 26.94 -0.27 -51.99
N ARG A 92 28.15 -0.50 -52.47
CA ARG A 92 28.70 -0.48 -53.85
C ARG A 92 27.90 -1.26 -54.92
N LYS A 93 27.70 -0.70 -56.14
CA LYS A 93 27.92 -1.28 -57.51
C LYS A 93 27.27 -0.42 -58.63
N LYS A 94 28.06 0.08 -59.58
CA LYS A 94 28.20 -0.36 -61.00
C LYS A 94 26.92 -0.29 -61.85
N SER A 95 26.88 0.65 -62.80
CA SER A 95 26.70 0.37 -64.23
C SER A 95 27.30 1.48 -65.07
#